data_AF-A0A4Q7P4H2-F1
#
_entry.id   AF-A0A4Q7P4H2-F1
#
_cell.length_a   1.000
_cell.length_b   1.000
_cell.length_c   1.000
_cell.angle_alpha   90.00
_cell.angle_beta   90.00
_cell.angle_gamma   90.00
#
_symmetry.space_group_name_H-M   'P 1'
#
loop_
_entity.id
_entity.type
_entity.pdbx_description
1 polymer ?
#
loop_
_entity_poly.entity_id
_entity_poly.type
_entity_poly.pdbx_seq_one_letter_code
_entity_poly.pdbx_strand_id
1 'polypeptide(L)'
;MDYNLSSAGEKKTNCAEKNKCFQLLESILDGENIPEADRILKEKLEKCEPCYRHFHLEMAIKELLKTKCCHQITPQDLLENIRKKVQEIK
;
A
#
# COMPACT_ATOMS: atom_id res chain seq x y z
N MET A 1 -30.95 -2.79 -13.20
CA MET A 1 -29.87 -3.75 -13.53
C MET A 1 -29.01 -3.05 -14.55
N ASP A 2 -28.07 -2.25 -14.07
CA ASP A 2 -27.37 -1.25 -14.85
C ASP A 2 -26.01 -1.82 -15.23
N TYR A 3 -26.01 -2.63 -16.29
CA TYR A 3 -24.80 -3.13 -16.91
C TYR A 3 -24.22 -2.04 -17.81
N ASN A 4 -23.44 -1.12 -17.24
CA ASN A 4 -22.63 -0.23 -18.06
C ASN A 4 -21.31 -0.91 -18.44
N LEU A 5 -21.35 -1.48 -19.65
CA LEU A 5 -20.20 -1.83 -20.47
C LEU A 5 -19.68 -0.54 -21.12
N SER A 6 -18.58 0.02 -20.61
CA SER A 6 -17.77 1.02 -21.33
C SER A 6 -16.30 0.66 -21.08
N SER A 7 -15.63 0.07 -22.06
CA SER A 7 -14.86 0.73 -23.12
C SER A 7 -13.58 1.39 -22.60
N ALA A 8 -12.49 1.08 -23.28
CA ALA A 8 -11.12 1.32 -22.88
C ALA A 8 -10.81 2.82 -22.70
N GLY A 9 -10.24 3.20 -21.55
CA GLY A 9 -9.54 4.48 -21.37
C GLY A 9 -10.14 5.44 -20.33
N GLU A 10 -11.35 5.21 -19.82
CA GLU A 10 -11.98 6.10 -18.85
C GLU A 10 -11.83 5.55 -17.43
N LYS A 11 -11.12 6.27 -16.56
CA LYS A 11 -11.00 5.92 -15.15
C LYS A 11 -12.39 5.91 -14.53
N LYS A 12 -12.78 4.80 -13.90
CA LYS A 12 -14.08 4.71 -13.23
C LYS A 12 -14.12 5.74 -12.11
N THR A 13 -15.05 6.69 -12.18
CA THR A 13 -15.31 7.68 -11.13
C THR A 13 -16.02 7.06 -9.94
N ASN A 14 -16.66 5.90 -10.13
CA ASN A 14 -17.37 5.18 -9.08
C ASN A 14 -16.93 3.70 -9.05
N CYS A 15 -16.44 3.25 -7.90
CA CYS A 15 -16.05 1.85 -7.68
C CYS A 15 -17.19 1.09 -6.99
N ALA A 16 -17.80 0.12 -7.69
CA ALA A 16 -18.88 -0.70 -7.13
C ALA A 16 -18.44 -1.47 -5.87
N GLU A 17 -17.18 -1.90 -5.83
CA GLU A 17 -16.58 -2.63 -4.71
C GLU A 17 -15.49 -1.81 -4.01
N LYS A 18 -15.74 -0.52 -3.78
CA LYS A 18 -14.77 0.40 -3.15
C LYS A 18 -14.19 -0.14 -1.84
N ASN A 19 -15.03 -0.74 -1.00
CA ASN A 19 -14.62 -1.22 0.32
C ASN A 19 -13.64 -2.39 0.22
N LYS A 20 -13.90 -3.36 -0.66
CA LYS A 20 -12.96 -4.47 -0.92
C LYS A 20 -11.66 -3.98 -1.56
N CYS A 21 -11.75 -2.99 -2.45
CA CYS A 21 -10.56 -2.41 -3.06
C CYS A 21 -9.71 -1.68 -2.01
N PHE A 22 -10.32 -0.92 -1.09
CA PHE A 22 -9.59 -0.23 -0.02
C PHE A 22 -8.90 -1.24 0.91
N GLN A 23 -9.64 -2.24 1.40
CA GLN A 23 -9.06 -3.29 2.24
C GLN A 23 -7.83 -3.96 1.59
N LEU A 24 -7.94 -4.28 0.30
CA LEU A 24 -6.81 -4.87 -0.43
C LEU A 24 -5.62 -3.91 -0.54
N LEU A 25 -5.88 -2.64 -0.84
CA LEU A 25 -4.84 -1.61 -0.93
C LEU A 25 -4.17 -1.35 0.43
N GLU A 26 -4.94 -1.34 1.50
CA GLU A 26 -4.48 -1.22 2.89
C GLU A 26 -3.61 -2.41 3.29
N SER A 27 -4.05 -3.66 3.05
CA SER A 27 -3.21 -4.86 3.27
C SER A 27 -1.89 -4.79 2.51
N ILE A 28 -1.90 -4.34 1.25
CA ILE A 28 -0.66 -4.14 0.47
C ILE A 28 0.24 -3.09 1.16
N LEU A 29 -0.33 -1.97 1.61
CA LEU A 29 0.42 -0.91 2.30
C LEU A 29 0.96 -1.36 3.66
N ASP A 30 0.27 -2.26 4.36
CA ASP A 30 0.70 -2.84 5.64
C ASP A 30 1.79 -3.91 5.48
N GLY A 31 2.10 -4.30 4.24
CA GLY A 31 3.15 -5.27 3.95
C GLY A 31 2.68 -6.71 4.14
N GLU A 32 1.37 -6.98 4.07
CA GLU A 32 0.85 -8.33 3.95
C GLU A 32 1.42 -9.00 2.69
N ASN A 33 1.79 -10.28 2.79
CA ASN A 33 2.37 -11.02 1.67
C ASN A 33 1.27 -11.36 0.67
N ILE A 34 1.00 -10.41 -0.23
CA ILE A 34 0.04 -10.56 -1.32
C ILE A 34 0.81 -10.84 -2.61
N PRO A 35 0.63 -12.02 -3.23
CA PRO A 35 1.24 -12.31 -4.52
C PRO A 35 0.69 -11.33 -5.57
N GLU A 36 1.59 -10.81 -6.42
CA GLU A 36 1.24 -9.83 -7.47
C GLU A 36 0.63 -8.52 -6.96
N ALA A 37 0.88 -8.15 -5.69
CA ALA A 37 0.43 -6.89 -5.10
C ALA A 37 0.68 -5.66 -6.00
N ASP A 38 1.88 -5.54 -6.57
CA ASP A 38 2.26 -4.42 -7.45
C ASP A 38 1.40 -4.36 -8.72
N ARG A 39 1.13 -5.52 -9.32
CA ARG A 39 0.32 -5.62 -10.55
C ARG A 39 -1.15 -5.28 -10.27
N ILE A 40 -1.69 -5.79 -9.16
CA ILE A 40 -3.06 -5.51 -8.72
C ILE A 40 -3.21 -4.03 -8.39
N LEU A 41 -2.26 -3.48 -7.63
CA LEU A 41 -2.21 -2.07 -7.27
C LEU A 41 -2.25 -1.21 -8.54
N LYS A 42 -1.30 -1.44 -9.45
CA LYS A 42 -1.21 -0.71 -10.71
C LYS A 42 -2.51 -0.79 -11.51
N GLU A 43 -3.08 -1.98 -11.67
CA GLU A 43 -4.34 -2.16 -12.39
C GLU A 43 -5.50 -1.38 -11.75
N LYS A 44 -5.65 -1.43 -10.42
CA LYS A 44 -6.75 -0.76 -9.71
C LYS A 44 -6.58 0.75 -9.73
N LEU A 45 -5.37 1.25 -9.53
CA LEU A 45 -5.04 2.67 -9.59
C LEU A 45 -5.23 3.25 -11.00
N GLU A 46 -4.94 2.47 -12.05
CA GLU A 46 -5.15 2.88 -13.44
C GLU A 46 -6.63 2.89 -13.82
N LYS A 47 -7.43 1.96 -13.29
CA LYS A 47 -8.85 1.81 -13.66
C LYS A 47 -9.82 2.59 -12.76
N CYS A 48 -9.39 3.07 -11.60
CA CYS A 48 -10.26 3.62 -10.57
C CYS A 48 -9.69 4.87 -9.88
N GLU A 49 -10.27 6.04 -10.18
CA GLU A 49 -9.85 7.30 -9.58
C GLU A 49 -10.08 7.40 -8.06
N PRO A 50 -11.23 6.98 -7.48
CA PRO A 50 -11.42 7.09 -6.03
C PRO A 50 -10.47 6.17 -5.25
N CYS A 51 -10.11 5.00 -5.79
CA CYS A 51 -9.09 4.12 -5.20
C CYS A 51 -7.71 4.76 -5.26
N TYR A 52 -7.38 5.45 -6.35
CA TYR A 52 -6.12 6.18 -6.47
C TYR A 52 -5.97 7.28 -5.41
N ARG A 53 -7.00 8.10 -5.25
CA ARG A 53 -6.98 9.17 -4.24
C ARG A 53 -6.86 8.63 -2.82
N HIS A 54 -7.59 7.55 -2.50
CA HIS A 54 -7.54 6.94 -1.18
C HIS A 54 -6.16 6.33 -0.87
N PHE A 55 -5.62 5.53 -1.80
CA PHE A 55 -4.28 4.94 -1.66
C PHE A 55 -3.20 6.01 -1.48
N HIS A 56 -3.24 7.08 -2.29
CA HIS A 56 -2.25 8.14 -2.21
C HIS A 56 -2.33 8.90 -0.88
N LEU A 57 -3.54 9.12 -0.36
CA LEU A 57 -3.75 9.73 0.95
C LEU A 57 -3.17 8.86 2.07
N GLU A 58 -3.50 7.57 2.10
CA GLU A 58 -2.97 6.61 3.06
C GLU A 58 -1.43 6.54 3.03
N MET A 59 -0.86 6.55 1.83
CA MET A 59 0.60 6.56 1.65
C MET A 59 1.23 7.85 2.20
N ALA A 60 0.62 9.01 1.96
CA ALA A 60 1.08 10.29 2.50
C ALA A 60 0.98 10.33 4.04
N ILE A 61 -0.09 9.76 4.61
CA ILE A 61 -0.25 9.62 6.06
C ILE A 61 0.84 8.72 6.63
N LYS A 62 1.11 7.56 6.01
CA LYS A 62 2.20 6.66 6.43
C LYS A 62 3.56 7.33 6.36
N GLU A 63 3.83 8.11 5.32
CA GLU A 63 5.07 8.88 5.21
C GLU A 63 5.18 9.95 6.30
N LEU A 64 4.08 10.65 6.59
CA LEU A 64 4.03 11.62 7.68
C LEU A 64 4.26 10.95 9.04
N LEU A 65 3.65 9.79 9.30
CA LEU A 65 3.88 9.02 10.52
C LEU A 65 5.34 8.56 10.62
N LYS A 66 5.93 8.07 9.53
CA LYS A 66 7.35 7.69 9.50
C LYS A 66 8.26 8.87 9.82
N THR A 67 7.99 10.04 9.25
CA THR A 67 8.82 11.24 9.45
C THR A 67 8.63 11.90 10.81
N LYS A 68 7.41 11.91 11.36
CA LYS A 68 7.08 12.62 12.61
C LYS A 68 7.08 11.73 13.86
N CYS A 69 6.67 10.47 13.76
CA CYS A 69 6.54 9.56 14.90
C CYS A 69 7.71 8.56 14.98
N CYS A 70 8.29 8.15 13.85
CA CYS A 70 9.37 7.15 13.81
C CYS A 70 10.78 7.77 13.66
N HIS A 71 10.95 9.07 13.92
CA HIS A 71 12.27 9.73 13.94
C HIS A 71 13.10 9.38 15.20
N GLN A 72 12.87 8.19 15.76
CA GLN A 72 13.73 7.66 16.81
C GLN A 72 14.88 6.97 16.09
N ILE A 73 16.05 7.61 16.10
CA ILE A 73 17.30 6.99 15.67
C ILE A 73 17.37 5.66 16.40
N THR A 74 17.25 4.55 15.65
CA THR A 74 17.42 3.23 16.24
C THR A 74 18.82 3.21 16.85
N PRO A 75 18.96 3.00 18.17
CA PRO A 75 20.26 3.07 18.81
C PRO A 75 21.22 2.11 18.09
N GLN A 76 22.36 2.64 17.65
CA GLN A 76 23.31 1.88 16.81
C GLN A 76 23.72 0.55 17.46
N ASP A 77 23.83 0.55 18.79
CA ASP A 77 24.12 -0.63 19.59
C ASP A 77 23.12 -1.78 19.37
N LEU A 78 21.83 -1.43 19.23
CA LEU A 78 20.77 -2.40 18.99
C LEU A 78 20.85 -2.95 17.56
N LEU A 79 21.18 -2.09 16.58
CA LEU A 79 21.39 -2.50 15.19
C LEU A 79 22.61 -3.42 15.05
N GLU A 80 23.73 -3.10 15.72
CA GLU A 80 24.94 -3.92 15.72
C GLU A 80 24.70 -5.28 16.38
N ASN A 81 24.00 -5.32 17.52
CA ASN A 81 23.63 -6.57 18.19
C ASN A 81 22.74 -7.46 17.32
N ILE A 82 21.75 -6.88 16.64
CA ILE A 82 20.89 -7.64 15.71
C ILE A 82 21.73 -8.19 14.55
N ARG A 83 22.61 -7.38 13.95
CA ARG A 83 23.48 -7.83 12.85
C ARG A 83 24.42 -8.98 13.27
N LYS A 84 25.03 -8.89 14.45
CA LYS A 84 25.88 -9.96 15.01
C LYS A 84 25.09 -11.25 15.17
N LYS A 85 23.92 -11.19 15.82
CA LYS A 85 23.08 -12.39 16.02
C LYS A 85 22.64 -13.04 14.71
N VAL A 86 22.30 -12.25 13.68
CA VAL A 86 21.93 -12.80 12.36
C VAL A 86 23.13 -13.47 11.67
N GLN A 87 24.35 -12.95 11.86
CA GLN A 87 25.57 -13.58 11.35
C GLN A 87 25.96 -14.85 12.10
N GLU A 88 25.69 -14.93 13.41
CA GLU A 88 25.93 -16.13 14.23
C GLU A 88 24.96 -17.28 13.93
N ILE A 89 23.81 -17.00 13.32
CA ILE A 89 22.80 -18.02 12.93
C ILE A 89 23.10 -18.62 11.54
N LYS A 90 24.11 -18.10 10.81
CA LYS A 90 24.60 -18.67 9.55
C LYS A 90 25.65 -19.75 9.81
#